data_AF-A0A2V9K1Z6-F1
#
_entry.id   AF-A0A2V9K1Z6-F1
#
_cell.length_a   1.000
_cell.length_b   1.000
_cell.length_c   1.000
_cell.angle_alpha   90.00
_cell.angle_beta   90.00
_cell.angle_gamma   90.00
#
_symmetry.space_group_name_H-M   'P 1'
#
loop_
_entity.id
_entity.type
_entity.pdbx_description
1 polymer ?
#
loop_
_entity_poly.entity_id
_entity_poly.type
_entity_poly.pdbx_seq_one_letter_code
_entity_poly.pdbx_strand_id
1 'polypeptide(L)'
;MHRPPMKPHPMLYCLLLVARSAGAAEPVALWGRWSANFTAATTVSPETELTVALTSPGGRLHVVAGFWDGAGRWAARFMPDEAGRWRYRTRSEPKASGLDGVEGTFECRPADGAANRFLRHGRVRVASSGRYLEHVDGTPFFWLGDTVWNGPLLSAAADWDVFLEDRASKRFTAIQFVMTAPWRTAPVDADGHVAFTGRERIQIQPAFFARMDARVDAINAQGLLAVPVMLWAIRGAENPGFSLPEDQAVRLGRYLQARYGAHHVVWIPAGDGTYTGEFAERWKRIGRAVFGGVEHAPTVMHPAGMQWPFDGFDEPWMDLIGYQSGHGDD
;
A
#
# COMPACT_ATOMS: atom_id res chain seq x y z
N MET A 1 -43.68 31.00 57.82
CA MET A 1 -44.42 29.73 57.71
C MET A 1 -43.66 28.82 56.75
N HIS A 2 -43.15 27.71 57.28
CA HIS A 2 -42.32 26.71 56.59
C HIS A 2 -43.04 26.05 55.40
N ARG A 3 -42.38 25.99 54.24
CA ARG A 3 -42.69 25.02 53.18
C ARG A 3 -41.87 23.74 53.42
N PRO A 4 -42.45 22.53 53.34
CA PRO A 4 -41.71 21.27 53.51
C PRO A 4 -40.91 20.92 52.23
N PRO A 5 -39.87 20.07 52.33
CA PRO A 5 -39.05 19.70 51.18
C PRO A 5 -39.75 18.66 50.29
N MET A 6 -39.68 18.85 48.97
CA MET A 6 -40.11 17.87 47.97
C MET A 6 -39.13 16.69 47.89
N LYS A 7 -39.66 15.46 47.91
CA LYS A 7 -38.90 14.24 47.62
C LYS A 7 -38.66 14.11 46.11
N PRO A 8 -37.49 13.63 45.65
CA PRO A 8 -37.24 13.39 44.23
C PRO A 8 -37.91 12.08 43.76
N HIS A 9 -38.63 12.14 42.64
CA HIS A 9 -39.09 10.96 41.89
C HIS A 9 -37.93 10.37 41.08
N PRO A 10 -37.77 9.03 41.01
CA PRO A 10 -36.80 8.42 40.13
C PRO A 10 -37.29 8.49 38.67
N MET A 11 -36.58 9.25 37.84
CA MET A 11 -36.73 9.22 36.38
C MET A 11 -36.16 7.89 35.86
N LEU A 12 -37.04 7.02 35.39
CA LEU A 12 -36.70 5.79 34.69
C LEU A 12 -36.23 6.15 33.27
N TYR A 13 -34.92 6.18 33.03
CA TYR A 13 -34.37 6.29 31.67
C TYR A 13 -34.52 4.93 30.97
N CYS A 14 -35.56 4.80 30.14
CA CYS A 14 -35.65 3.72 29.16
C CYS A 14 -34.58 3.92 28.08
N LEU A 15 -33.48 3.17 28.19
CA LEU A 15 -32.46 3.08 27.15
C LEU A 15 -33.03 2.28 25.95
N LEU A 16 -33.47 2.99 24.91
CA LEU A 16 -33.83 2.38 23.63
C LEU A 16 -32.54 1.92 22.92
N LEU A 17 -32.25 0.63 23.01
CA LEU A 17 -31.27 -0.06 22.18
C LEU A 17 -31.80 -0.14 20.75
N VAL A 18 -31.37 0.79 19.89
CA VAL A 18 -31.56 0.68 18.45
C VAL A 18 -30.56 -0.36 17.94
N ALA A 19 -31.04 -1.58 17.70
CA ALA A 19 -30.29 -2.60 17.01
C ALA A 19 -30.04 -2.15 15.56
N ARG A 20 -28.80 -1.79 15.23
CA ARG A 20 -28.35 -1.62 13.84
C ARG A 20 -28.42 -2.98 13.16
N SER A 21 -29.35 -3.14 12.21
CA SER A 21 -29.31 -4.25 11.27
C SER A 21 -27.99 -4.20 10.49
N ALA A 22 -27.22 -5.29 10.52
CA ALA A 22 -26.04 -5.45 9.68
C ALA A 22 -26.47 -5.43 8.20
N GLY A 23 -26.28 -4.29 7.53
CA GLY A 23 -26.43 -4.22 6.08
C GLY A 23 -25.49 -5.21 5.41
N ALA A 24 -25.96 -5.88 4.36
CA ALA A 24 -25.08 -6.72 3.54
C ALA A 24 -23.90 -5.87 3.06
N ALA A 25 -22.67 -6.39 3.20
CA ALA A 25 -21.47 -5.68 2.75
C ALA A 25 -21.59 -5.37 1.25
N GLU A 26 -21.20 -4.16 0.85
CA GLU A 26 -21.21 -3.78 -0.56
C GLU A 26 -20.28 -4.70 -1.37
N PRO A 27 -20.69 -5.12 -2.58
CA PRO A 27 -19.83 -5.91 -3.45
C PRO A 27 -18.54 -5.16 -3.80
N VAL A 28 -17.44 -5.90 -3.90
CA VAL A 28 -16.16 -5.39 -4.38
C VAL A 28 -16.19 -5.33 -5.90
N ALA A 29 -15.75 -4.23 -6.50
CA ALA A 29 -15.59 -4.15 -7.95
C ALA A 29 -14.47 -5.10 -8.43
N LEU A 30 -14.63 -5.70 -9.60
CA LEU A 30 -13.56 -6.39 -10.32
C LEU A 30 -12.39 -5.43 -10.52
N TRP A 31 -11.17 -5.89 -10.21
CA TRP A 31 -9.95 -5.07 -10.10
C TRP A 31 -9.99 -3.93 -9.07
N GLY A 32 -11.05 -3.84 -8.26
CA GLY A 32 -11.11 -2.97 -7.08
C GLY A 32 -10.33 -3.57 -5.91
N ARG A 33 -10.53 -3.02 -4.71
CA ARG A 33 -9.80 -3.45 -3.50
C ARG A 33 -10.76 -4.06 -2.49
N TRP A 34 -10.64 -5.36 -2.26
CA TRP A 34 -11.19 -6.00 -1.06
C TRP A 34 -10.31 -5.65 0.14
N SER A 35 -10.92 -5.36 1.28
CA SER A 35 -10.23 -5.10 2.55
C SER A 35 -10.99 -5.77 3.69
N ALA A 36 -10.28 -6.48 4.56
CA ALA A 36 -10.83 -7.06 5.78
C ALA A 36 -9.93 -6.79 6.98
N ASN A 37 -10.55 -6.60 8.14
CA ASN A 37 -9.88 -6.36 9.41
C ASN A 37 -10.12 -7.55 10.35
N PHE A 38 -9.07 -7.92 11.07
CA PHE A 38 -9.03 -9.01 12.04
C PHE A 38 -8.49 -8.45 13.35
N THR A 39 -9.11 -8.83 14.47
CA THR A 39 -8.71 -8.33 15.79
C THR A 39 -8.29 -9.50 16.64
N ALA A 40 -7.07 -9.45 17.17
CA ALA A 40 -6.62 -10.46 18.10
C ALA A 40 -7.49 -10.43 19.37
N ALA A 41 -7.94 -11.59 19.83
CA ALA A 41 -8.73 -11.71 21.04
C ALA A 41 -7.91 -11.46 22.32
N THR A 42 -6.58 -11.54 22.21
CA THR A 42 -5.62 -11.25 23.27
C THR A 42 -4.50 -10.36 22.74
N THR A 43 -3.74 -9.76 23.65
CA THR A 43 -2.53 -9.02 23.26
C THR A 43 -1.52 -9.98 22.63
N VAL A 44 -1.16 -9.72 21.38
CA VAL A 44 -0.11 -10.43 20.64
C VAL A 44 0.87 -9.43 20.05
N SER A 45 2.06 -9.91 19.66
CA SER A 45 3.10 -9.06 19.09
C SER A 45 2.63 -8.41 17.79
N PRO A 46 2.94 -7.12 17.52
CA PRO A 46 2.80 -6.53 16.18
C PRO A 46 3.57 -7.27 15.07
N GLU A 47 4.52 -8.14 15.45
CA GLU A 47 5.28 -9.02 14.55
C GLU A 47 4.54 -10.33 14.22
N THR A 48 3.38 -10.60 14.82
CA THR A 48 2.56 -11.75 14.43
C THR A 48 2.23 -11.64 12.94
N GLU A 49 2.66 -12.64 12.18
CA GLU A 49 2.41 -12.72 10.75
C GLU A 49 0.96 -13.13 10.53
N LEU A 50 0.30 -12.50 9.56
CA LEU A 50 -1.02 -12.88 9.09
C LEU A 50 -0.90 -13.22 7.60
N THR A 51 -1.47 -14.34 7.19
CA THR A 51 -1.63 -14.72 5.78
C THR A 51 -3.10 -15.01 5.51
N VAL A 52 -3.57 -14.66 4.33
CA VAL A 52 -4.95 -14.87 3.91
C VAL A 52 -4.97 -15.64 2.61
N ALA A 53 -5.51 -16.86 2.67
CA ALA A 53 -5.78 -17.71 1.53
C ALA A 53 -7.14 -17.35 0.95
N LEU A 54 -7.18 -16.80 -0.27
CA LEU A 54 -8.39 -16.44 -1.00
C LEU A 54 -8.65 -17.42 -2.15
N THR A 55 -9.84 -18.00 -2.18
CA THR A 55 -10.29 -18.89 -3.26
C THR A 55 -11.27 -18.15 -4.16
N SER A 56 -10.90 -18.02 -5.43
CA SER A 56 -11.75 -17.44 -6.49
C SER A 56 -13.01 -18.29 -6.74
N PRO A 57 -14.03 -17.73 -7.41
CA PRO A 57 -15.22 -18.49 -7.81
C PRO A 57 -14.89 -19.75 -8.62
N GLY A 58 -13.91 -19.66 -9.54
CA GLY A 58 -13.38 -20.76 -10.35
C GLY A 58 -12.40 -21.69 -9.62
N GLY A 59 -12.08 -21.45 -8.34
CA GLY A 59 -11.27 -22.34 -7.51
C GLY A 59 -9.76 -22.09 -7.50
N ARG A 60 -9.25 -21.07 -8.21
CA ARG A 60 -7.86 -20.61 -8.06
C ARG A 60 -7.61 -20.09 -6.64
N LEU A 61 -6.47 -20.46 -6.07
CA LEU A 61 -6.01 -20.03 -4.75
C LEU A 61 -5.00 -18.89 -4.89
N HIS A 62 -5.24 -17.79 -4.18
CA HIS A 62 -4.32 -16.68 -4.00
C HIS A 62 -3.95 -16.58 -2.52
N VAL A 63 -2.69 -16.29 -2.20
CA VAL A 63 -2.23 -16.10 -0.83
C VAL A 63 -1.61 -14.72 -0.72
N VAL A 64 -2.15 -13.90 0.18
CA VAL A 64 -1.63 -12.56 0.45
C VAL A 64 -1.20 -12.43 1.90
N ALA A 65 -0.21 -11.57 2.15
CA ALA A 65 0.15 -11.17 3.49
C ALA A 65 -0.88 -10.17 4.04
N GLY A 66 -1.20 -10.31 5.31
CA GLY A 66 -1.82 -9.26 6.11
C GLY A 66 -0.76 -8.38 6.75
N PHE A 67 -1.18 -7.26 7.32
CA PHE A 67 -0.31 -6.29 7.96
C PHE A 67 -0.94 -5.78 9.26
N TRP A 68 -0.10 -5.46 10.24
CA TRP A 68 -0.55 -4.87 11.51
C TRP A 68 -1.00 -3.42 11.31
N ASP A 69 -2.16 -3.06 11.86
CA ASP A 69 -2.81 -1.76 11.70
C ASP A 69 -3.18 -1.11 13.05
N GLY A 70 -2.32 -1.35 14.06
CA GLY A 70 -2.43 -0.75 15.38
C GLY A 70 -3.45 -1.44 16.30
N ALA A 71 -3.35 -1.17 17.61
CA ALA A 71 -4.33 -1.56 18.62
C ALA A 71 -4.80 -3.03 18.57
N GLY A 72 -3.88 -3.96 18.28
CA GLY A 72 -4.20 -5.40 18.20
C GLY A 72 -5.00 -5.81 16.95
N ARG A 73 -4.99 -4.97 15.91
CA ARG A 73 -5.67 -5.23 14.64
C ARG A 73 -4.69 -5.53 13.52
N TRP A 74 -5.11 -6.42 12.65
CA TRP A 74 -4.46 -6.73 11.39
C TRP A 74 -5.46 -6.50 10.26
N ALA A 75 -4.96 -6.14 9.10
CA ALA A 75 -5.76 -6.02 7.90
C ALA A 75 -5.16 -6.86 6.79
N ALA A 76 -5.99 -7.28 5.85
CA ALA A 76 -5.55 -7.86 4.59
C ALA A 76 -6.27 -7.15 3.45
N ARG A 77 -5.57 -6.98 2.33
CA ARG A 77 -6.09 -6.32 1.14
C ARG A 77 -5.81 -7.21 -0.07
N PHE A 78 -6.76 -7.29 -0.99
CA PHE A 78 -6.65 -8.10 -2.20
C PHE A 78 -7.40 -7.44 -3.35
N MET A 79 -6.87 -7.58 -4.56
CA MET A 79 -7.51 -7.11 -5.79
C MET A 79 -8.11 -8.31 -6.53
N PRO A 80 -9.43 -8.55 -6.45
CA PRO A 80 -10.04 -9.68 -7.14
C PRO A 80 -9.95 -9.53 -8.65
N ASP A 81 -9.60 -10.63 -9.31
CA ASP A 81 -9.41 -10.75 -10.76
C ASP A 81 -10.53 -11.55 -11.45
N GLU A 82 -11.55 -11.95 -10.68
CA GLU A 82 -12.69 -12.75 -11.16
C GLU A 82 -13.98 -12.31 -10.46
N ALA A 83 -15.06 -12.18 -11.25
CA ALA A 83 -16.38 -11.86 -10.73
C ALA A 83 -17.06 -13.09 -10.12
N GLY A 84 -17.81 -12.88 -9.03
CA GLY A 84 -18.54 -13.90 -8.28
C GLY A 84 -18.14 -13.97 -6.82
N ARG A 85 -18.55 -15.06 -6.14
CA ARG A 85 -18.34 -15.25 -4.72
C ARG A 85 -16.95 -15.77 -4.38
N TRP A 86 -16.17 -14.96 -3.70
CA TRP A 86 -14.86 -15.32 -3.15
C TRP A 86 -15.00 -15.87 -1.72
N ARG A 87 -14.12 -16.79 -1.36
CA ARG A 87 -13.96 -17.29 0.02
C ARG A 87 -12.55 -16.99 0.51
N TYR A 88 -12.39 -16.73 1.80
CA TYR A 88 -11.07 -16.59 2.40
C TYR A 88 -10.95 -17.35 3.71
N ARG A 89 -9.72 -17.73 4.05
CA ARG A 89 -9.32 -18.25 5.35
C ARG A 89 -7.99 -17.66 5.78
N THR A 90 -7.89 -17.23 7.03
CA THR A 90 -6.65 -16.68 7.59
C THR A 90 -5.80 -17.74 8.27
N ARG A 91 -4.50 -17.49 8.34
CA ARG A 91 -3.53 -18.19 9.20
C ARG A 91 -2.63 -17.16 9.86
N SER A 92 -2.38 -17.30 11.16
CA SER A 92 -1.41 -16.46 11.87
C SER A 92 -0.23 -17.25 12.41
N GLU A 93 0.94 -16.61 12.47
CA GLU A 93 2.15 -17.16 13.07
C GLU A 93 2.78 -16.14 14.03
N PRO A 94 2.87 -16.43 15.34
CA PRO A 94 2.25 -17.55 16.04
C PRO A 94 0.72 -17.59 15.91
N LYS A 95 0.11 -18.75 16.18
CA LYS A 95 -1.34 -18.87 16.22
C LYS A 95 -1.93 -17.94 17.29
N ALA A 96 -2.89 -17.13 16.89
CA ALA A 96 -3.54 -16.14 17.74
C ALA A 96 -5.05 -16.21 17.54
N SER A 97 -5.80 -16.31 18.64
CA SER A 97 -7.26 -16.28 18.59
C SER A 97 -7.75 -14.94 18.02
N GLY A 98 -8.76 -15.00 17.15
CA GLY A 98 -9.25 -13.83 16.39
C GLY A 98 -8.43 -13.49 15.13
N LEU A 99 -7.27 -14.13 14.93
CA LEU A 99 -6.44 -13.98 13.72
C LEU A 99 -6.27 -15.29 12.95
N ASP A 100 -6.08 -16.43 13.62
CA ASP A 100 -5.87 -17.74 12.99
C ASP A 100 -7.20 -18.43 12.66
N GLY A 101 -7.32 -18.99 11.46
CA GLY A 101 -8.46 -19.81 11.05
C GLY A 101 -9.77 -19.04 10.85
N VAL A 102 -9.73 -17.71 10.76
CA VAL A 102 -10.91 -16.88 10.48
C VAL A 102 -11.33 -17.07 9.02
N GLU A 103 -12.61 -17.35 8.80
CA GLU A 103 -13.17 -17.58 7.47
C GLU A 103 -14.22 -16.53 7.13
N GLY A 104 -14.40 -16.27 5.84
CA GLY A 104 -15.46 -15.40 5.35
C GLY A 104 -15.58 -15.41 3.84
N THR A 105 -16.52 -14.63 3.34
CA THR A 105 -16.79 -14.51 1.90
C THR A 105 -17.06 -13.07 1.51
N PHE A 106 -16.77 -12.71 0.27
CA PHE A 106 -17.20 -11.45 -0.33
C PHE A 106 -17.65 -11.68 -1.77
N GLU A 107 -18.51 -10.79 -2.26
CA GLU A 107 -18.95 -10.79 -3.66
C GLU A 107 -18.08 -9.83 -4.47
N CYS A 108 -17.57 -10.30 -5.61
CA CYS A 108 -16.91 -9.47 -6.62
C CYS A 108 -17.86 -9.27 -7.81
N ARG A 109 -18.03 -8.04 -8.30
CA ARG A 109 -18.88 -7.75 -9.47
C ARG A 109 -18.13 -6.95 -10.53
N PRO A 110 -18.41 -7.17 -11.83
CA PRO A 110 -17.89 -6.30 -12.88
C PRO A 110 -18.25 -4.83 -12.60
N ALA A 111 -17.32 -3.93 -12.90
CA ALA A 111 -17.53 -2.50 -12.81
C ALA A 111 -17.96 -1.93 -14.18
N ASP A 112 -19.08 -2.45 -14.70
CA ASP A 112 -19.54 -2.11 -16.06
C ASP A 112 -19.76 -0.60 -16.21
N GLY A 113 -19.15 -0.02 -17.24
CA GLY A 113 -19.22 1.42 -17.50
C GLY A 113 -18.39 2.29 -16.54
N ALA A 114 -17.54 1.72 -15.69
CA ALA A 114 -16.69 2.49 -14.78
C ALA A 114 -15.86 3.54 -15.55
N ALA A 115 -15.92 4.79 -15.09
CA ALA A 115 -15.09 5.87 -15.62
C ALA A 115 -13.60 5.66 -15.30
N ASN A 116 -13.32 5.02 -14.18
CA ASN A 116 -11.96 4.70 -13.74
C ASN A 116 -11.34 3.62 -14.64
N ARG A 117 -10.21 3.94 -15.27
CA ARG A 117 -9.51 3.05 -16.21
C ARG A 117 -9.10 1.71 -15.59
N PHE A 118 -8.74 1.71 -14.30
CA PHE A 118 -8.24 0.50 -13.67
C PHE A 118 -9.36 -0.48 -13.33
N LEU A 119 -10.56 0.04 -13.01
CA LEU A 119 -11.75 -0.79 -12.84
C LEU A 119 -12.33 -1.28 -14.17
N ARG A 120 -11.94 -0.66 -15.30
CA ARG A 120 -12.38 -1.07 -16.63
C ARG A 120 -11.47 -2.09 -17.27
N HIS A 121 -10.16 -1.86 -17.18
CA HIS A 121 -9.14 -2.60 -17.91
C HIS A 121 -8.28 -3.50 -17.00
N GLY A 122 -8.37 -3.29 -15.69
CA GLY A 122 -7.59 -3.98 -14.66
C GLY A 122 -6.23 -3.35 -14.40
N ARG A 123 -5.38 -4.06 -13.64
CA ARG A 123 -4.05 -3.57 -13.25
C ARG A 123 -3.12 -3.39 -14.45
N VAL A 124 -2.13 -2.52 -14.28
CA VAL A 124 -1.05 -2.33 -15.25
C VAL A 124 0.01 -3.43 -15.09
N ARG A 125 0.53 -3.93 -16.22
CA ARG A 125 1.62 -4.91 -16.31
C ARG A 125 2.57 -4.54 -17.44
N VAL A 126 3.75 -5.17 -17.45
CA VAL A 126 4.61 -5.18 -18.64
C VAL A 126 3.96 -6.07 -19.70
N ALA A 127 3.87 -5.58 -20.93
CA ALA A 127 3.37 -6.35 -22.06
C ALA A 127 4.27 -7.56 -22.32
N SER A 128 3.71 -8.62 -22.92
CA SER A 128 4.47 -9.83 -23.26
C SER A 128 5.69 -9.58 -24.17
N SER A 129 5.69 -8.46 -24.89
CA SER A 129 6.84 -8.00 -25.70
C SER A 129 8.03 -7.49 -24.88
N GLY A 130 7.83 -7.17 -23.60
CA GLY A 130 8.84 -6.59 -22.71
C GLY A 130 9.19 -5.12 -22.99
N ARG A 131 8.36 -4.40 -23.77
CA ARG A 131 8.72 -3.04 -24.28
C ARG A 131 7.84 -1.91 -23.81
N TYR A 132 6.60 -2.18 -23.41
CA TYR A 132 5.63 -1.17 -23.01
C TYR A 132 4.72 -1.71 -21.90
N LEU A 133 3.94 -0.81 -21.32
CA LEU A 133 2.95 -1.13 -20.30
C LEU A 133 1.58 -1.27 -20.92
N GLU A 134 0.80 -2.19 -20.38
CA GLU A 134 -0.60 -2.43 -20.76
C GLU A 134 -1.40 -2.79 -19.52
N HIS A 135 -2.71 -2.63 -19.62
CA HIS A 135 -3.64 -3.26 -18.69
C HIS A 135 -3.75 -4.77 -18.96
N VAL A 136 -4.28 -5.53 -18.01
CA VAL A 136 -4.41 -6.99 -18.14
C VAL A 136 -5.29 -7.43 -19.32
N ASP A 137 -6.20 -6.58 -19.78
CA ASP A 137 -7.02 -6.81 -20.99
C ASP A 137 -6.28 -6.51 -22.31
N GLY A 138 -5.02 -6.07 -22.25
CA GLY A 138 -4.20 -5.71 -23.41
C GLY A 138 -4.31 -4.24 -23.84
N THR A 139 -5.13 -3.42 -23.16
CA THR A 139 -5.24 -1.98 -23.45
C THR A 139 -3.91 -1.28 -23.12
N PRO A 140 -3.26 -0.56 -24.06
CA PRO A 140 -2.00 0.11 -23.79
C PRO A 140 -2.09 1.14 -22.66
N PHE A 141 -1.07 1.19 -21.81
CA PHE A 141 -0.93 2.19 -20.75
C PHE A 141 0.30 3.05 -21.02
N PHE A 142 0.09 4.30 -21.43
CA PHE A 142 1.18 5.27 -21.55
C PHE A 142 1.46 5.91 -20.19
N TRP A 143 2.68 5.75 -19.68
CA TRP A 143 3.13 6.38 -18.44
C TRP A 143 3.54 7.83 -18.73
N LEU A 144 2.65 8.77 -18.41
CA LEU A 144 2.95 10.20 -18.31
C LEU A 144 2.95 10.58 -16.84
N GLY A 145 4.14 10.63 -16.26
CA GLY A 145 4.35 10.79 -14.82
C GLY A 145 4.55 12.24 -14.39
N ASP A 146 3.97 12.62 -13.26
CA ASP A 146 4.38 13.82 -12.50
C ASP A 146 5.12 13.41 -11.22
N THR A 147 6.02 14.27 -10.73
CA THR A 147 6.87 14.00 -9.57
C THR A 147 6.54 14.97 -8.43
N VAL A 148 6.04 14.42 -7.33
CA VAL A 148 5.66 15.19 -6.14
C VAL A 148 6.14 14.47 -4.88
N TRP A 149 7.46 14.44 -4.69
CA TRP A 149 8.12 13.58 -3.69
C TRP A 149 7.50 13.63 -2.28
N ASN A 150 7.15 14.82 -1.81
CA ASN A 150 6.56 15.03 -0.49
C ASN A 150 5.05 15.22 -0.49
N GLY A 151 4.38 15.13 -1.65
CA GLY A 151 2.96 15.47 -1.78
C GLY A 151 2.09 14.72 -0.77
N PRO A 152 2.05 13.39 -0.81
CA PRO A 152 1.29 12.58 0.16
C PRO A 152 1.68 12.83 1.62
N LEU A 153 2.97 13.08 1.87
CA LEU A 153 3.51 13.30 3.21
C LEU A 153 3.03 14.63 3.80
N LEU A 154 3.12 15.73 3.04
CA LEU A 154 3.04 17.09 3.59
C LEU A 154 1.79 17.88 3.19
N SER A 155 1.07 17.48 2.14
CA SER A 155 -0.10 18.24 1.67
C SER A 155 -1.31 18.14 2.60
N ALA A 156 -2.09 19.21 2.72
CA ALA A 156 -3.46 19.09 3.22
C ALA A 156 -4.31 18.27 2.25
N ALA A 157 -5.41 17.67 2.73
CA ALA A 157 -6.22 16.80 1.86
C ALA A 157 -6.86 17.55 0.68
N ALA A 158 -7.38 18.75 0.93
CA ALA A 158 -7.94 19.58 -0.13
C ALA A 158 -6.89 19.97 -1.20
N ASP A 159 -5.67 20.32 -0.78
CA ASP A 159 -4.60 20.67 -1.72
C ASP A 159 -4.17 19.46 -2.57
N TRP A 160 -4.18 18.26 -1.96
CA TRP A 160 -3.90 17.02 -2.66
C TRP A 160 -4.95 16.74 -3.75
N ASP A 161 -6.23 16.91 -3.43
CA ASP A 161 -7.31 16.71 -4.38
C ASP A 161 -7.21 17.71 -5.55
N VAL A 162 -6.99 18.99 -5.26
CA VAL A 162 -6.77 20.02 -6.29
C VAL A 162 -5.56 19.68 -7.19
N PHE A 163 -4.47 19.20 -6.59
CA PHE A 163 -3.30 18.77 -7.36
C PHE A 163 -3.65 17.61 -8.30
N LEU A 164 -4.31 16.56 -7.81
CA LEU A 164 -4.65 15.38 -8.61
C LEU A 164 -5.67 15.70 -9.71
N GLU A 165 -6.66 16.54 -9.45
CA GLU A 165 -7.63 17.00 -10.45
C GLU A 165 -6.94 17.78 -11.58
N ASP A 166 -6.02 18.68 -11.23
CA ASP A 166 -5.23 19.40 -12.24
C ASP A 166 -4.37 18.42 -13.07
N ARG A 167 -3.73 17.42 -12.43
CA ARG A 167 -2.92 16.42 -13.14
C ARG A 167 -3.78 15.58 -14.09
N ALA A 168 -4.95 15.13 -13.65
CA ALA A 168 -5.90 14.39 -14.47
C ALA A 168 -6.41 15.24 -15.65
N SER A 169 -6.70 16.53 -15.43
CA SER A 169 -7.12 17.46 -16.49
C SER A 169 -6.03 17.66 -17.56
N LYS A 170 -4.76 17.64 -17.15
CA LYS A 170 -3.57 17.71 -18.00
C LYS A 170 -3.14 16.36 -18.58
N ARG A 171 -3.93 15.30 -18.36
CA ARG A 171 -3.75 13.94 -18.90
C ARG A 171 -2.53 13.19 -18.37
N PHE A 172 -1.96 13.60 -17.24
CA PHE A 172 -1.02 12.74 -16.52
C PHE A 172 -1.71 11.40 -16.19
N THR A 173 -0.93 10.34 -16.12
CA THR A 173 -1.43 8.98 -15.85
C THR A 173 -0.77 8.34 -14.65
N ALA A 174 0.34 8.90 -14.15
CA ALA A 174 1.07 8.38 -13.01
C ALA A 174 1.58 9.50 -12.09
N ILE A 175 1.65 9.24 -10.78
CA ILE A 175 2.14 10.18 -9.77
C ILE A 175 3.24 9.50 -8.96
N GLN A 176 4.45 10.07 -9.02
CA GLN A 176 5.63 9.60 -8.30
C GLN A 176 5.79 10.36 -6.98
N PHE A 177 5.99 9.62 -5.88
CA PHE A 177 6.10 10.19 -4.54
C PHE A 177 6.91 9.30 -3.60
N VAL A 178 7.37 9.83 -2.47
CA VAL A 178 8.02 9.04 -1.41
C VAL A 178 6.96 8.57 -0.41
N MET A 179 6.93 7.26 -0.14
CA MET A 179 5.89 6.65 0.72
C MET A 179 6.30 6.60 2.20
N THR A 180 7.55 6.90 2.55
CA THR A 180 8.06 6.78 3.92
C THR A 180 8.70 8.08 4.41
N ALA A 181 8.50 8.39 5.69
CA ALA A 181 9.26 9.36 6.46
C ALA A 181 9.82 8.65 7.72
N PRO A 182 10.99 9.00 8.26
CA PRO A 182 11.86 10.09 7.81
C PRO A 182 12.56 9.80 6.47
N TRP A 183 12.86 10.85 5.73
CA TRP A 183 13.86 10.89 4.67
C TRP A 183 14.42 12.32 4.54
N ARG A 184 15.46 12.53 3.73
CA ARG A 184 16.22 13.80 3.70
C ARG A 184 15.42 15.10 3.53
N THR A 185 14.23 15.05 2.94
CA THR A 185 13.40 16.25 2.75
C THR A 185 12.09 16.26 3.56
N ALA A 186 11.75 15.16 4.23
CA ALA A 186 10.60 15.09 5.12
C ALA A 186 10.93 14.20 6.34
N PRO A 187 11.34 14.79 7.47
CA PRO A 187 11.62 14.03 8.68
C PRO A 187 10.36 13.42 9.32
N VAL A 188 9.19 14.03 9.07
CA VAL A 188 7.85 13.59 9.52
C VAL A 188 6.82 13.91 8.43
N ASP A 189 5.61 13.36 8.54
CA ASP A 189 4.44 13.84 7.79
C ASP A 189 3.90 15.16 8.35
N ALA A 190 2.86 15.72 7.71
CA ALA A 190 2.24 16.97 8.14
C ALA A 190 1.64 16.92 9.57
N ASP A 191 1.34 15.73 10.08
CA ASP A 191 0.74 15.51 11.40
C ASP A 191 1.82 15.19 12.46
N GLY A 192 3.10 15.21 12.07
CA GLY A 192 4.23 14.93 12.95
C GLY A 192 4.53 13.44 13.15
N HIS A 193 3.93 12.54 12.35
CA HIS A 193 4.19 11.11 12.42
C HIS A 193 5.38 10.68 11.55
N VAL A 194 5.97 9.54 11.91
CA VAL A 194 6.98 8.82 11.13
C VAL A 194 6.43 7.46 10.72
N ALA A 195 6.93 6.86 9.65
CA ALA A 195 6.56 5.52 9.20
C ALA A 195 7.03 4.42 10.16
N PHE A 196 8.17 4.63 10.80
CA PHE A 196 8.76 3.70 11.75
C PHE A 196 9.66 4.43 12.75
N THR A 197 9.90 3.82 13.91
CA THR A 197 10.92 4.20 14.89
C THR A 197 11.95 3.08 15.04
N GLY A 198 13.12 3.38 15.61
CA GLY A 198 14.21 2.41 15.78
C GLY A 198 15.05 2.21 14.51
N ARG A 199 16.11 1.40 14.62
CA ARG A 199 17.05 1.11 13.52
C ARG A 199 17.36 -0.38 13.39
N GLU A 200 17.94 -0.98 14.43
CA GLU A 200 18.27 -2.42 14.45
C GLU A 200 17.01 -3.29 14.57
N ARG A 201 15.96 -2.75 15.17
CA ARG A 201 14.62 -3.34 15.20
C ARG A 201 13.61 -2.22 15.04
N ILE A 202 13.03 -2.11 13.85
CA ILE A 202 12.07 -1.05 13.56
C ILE A 202 10.71 -1.39 14.18
N GLN A 203 10.05 -0.37 14.70
CA GLN A 203 8.64 -0.42 15.06
C GLN A 203 7.85 0.43 14.06
N ILE A 204 7.02 -0.23 13.26
CA ILE A 204 6.12 0.39 12.30
C ILE A 204 5.08 1.23 13.04
N GLN A 205 4.70 2.37 12.49
CA GLN A 205 3.76 3.33 13.08
C GLN A 205 2.49 3.45 12.22
N PRO A 206 1.39 2.74 12.54
CA PRO A 206 0.20 2.66 11.69
C PRO A 206 -0.50 4.01 11.44
N ALA A 207 -0.40 4.97 12.36
CA ALA A 207 -1.02 6.28 12.21
C ALA A 207 -0.49 7.04 10.97
N PHE A 208 0.81 6.98 10.71
CA PHE A 208 1.43 7.53 9.50
C PHE A 208 0.84 6.90 8.24
N PHE A 209 0.65 5.58 8.25
CA PHE A 209 0.14 4.88 7.08
C PHE A 209 -1.37 5.01 6.88
N ALA A 210 -2.14 5.34 7.92
CA ALA A 210 -3.55 5.70 7.76
C ALA A 210 -3.71 6.98 6.92
N ARG A 211 -2.80 7.95 7.07
CA ARG A 211 -2.73 9.13 6.20
C ARG A 211 -2.38 8.72 4.77
N MET A 212 -1.35 7.89 4.60
CA MET A 212 -0.91 7.43 3.28
C MET A 212 -1.98 6.62 2.55
N ASP A 213 -2.77 5.81 3.24
CA ASP A 213 -3.93 5.09 2.69
C ASP A 213 -4.87 6.07 1.94
N ALA A 214 -5.28 7.15 2.60
CA ALA A 214 -6.17 8.14 1.99
C ALA A 214 -5.53 8.84 0.77
N ARG A 215 -4.21 9.06 0.80
CA ARG A 215 -3.48 9.70 -0.31
C ARG A 215 -3.40 8.79 -1.53
N VAL A 216 -3.08 7.51 -1.34
CA VAL A 216 -3.00 6.53 -2.44
C VAL A 216 -4.38 6.21 -2.98
N ASP A 217 -5.40 6.13 -2.11
CA ASP A 217 -6.80 5.98 -2.52
C ASP A 217 -7.24 7.15 -3.43
N ALA A 218 -6.89 8.39 -3.07
CA ALA A 218 -7.21 9.56 -3.89
C ALA A 218 -6.52 9.51 -5.28
N ILE A 219 -5.25 9.10 -5.34
CA ILE A 219 -4.53 8.94 -6.62
C ILE A 219 -5.29 7.93 -7.52
N ASN A 220 -5.59 6.74 -7.01
CA ASN A 220 -6.26 5.71 -7.79
C ASN A 220 -7.70 6.10 -8.15
N ALA A 221 -8.44 6.79 -7.27
CA ALA A 221 -9.79 7.26 -7.53
C ALA A 221 -9.86 8.21 -8.74
N GLN A 222 -8.84 9.06 -8.91
CA GLN A 222 -8.69 9.97 -10.06
C GLN A 222 -8.23 9.26 -11.34
N GLY A 223 -8.10 7.93 -11.33
CA GLY A 223 -7.63 7.16 -12.48
C GLY A 223 -6.14 7.32 -12.77
N LEU A 224 -5.37 7.73 -11.75
CA LEU A 224 -3.92 7.89 -11.80
C LEU A 224 -3.24 6.68 -11.14
N LEU A 225 -2.11 6.25 -11.71
CA LEU A 225 -1.27 5.19 -11.18
C LEU A 225 -0.40 5.75 -10.05
N ALA A 226 -0.42 5.11 -8.89
CA ALA A 226 0.44 5.51 -7.78
C ALA A 226 1.84 4.90 -7.96
N VAL A 227 2.88 5.72 -7.91
CA VAL A 227 4.27 5.25 -8.08
C VAL A 227 5.11 5.59 -6.85
N PRO A 228 4.92 4.84 -5.75
CA PRO A 228 5.65 5.08 -4.51
C PRO A 228 7.11 4.64 -4.59
N VAL A 229 8.00 5.53 -4.16
CA VAL A 229 9.33 5.17 -3.66
C VAL A 229 9.18 4.61 -2.26
N MET A 230 9.50 3.33 -2.10
CA MET A 230 9.36 2.64 -0.82
C MET A 230 10.40 3.13 0.18
N LEU A 231 11.68 3.06 -0.19
CA LEU A 231 12.80 3.39 0.69
C LEU A 231 13.80 4.28 -0.05
N TRP A 232 13.76 5.59 0.21
CA TRP A 232 14.73 6.51 -0.40
C TRP A 232 16.17 6.10 -0.03
N ALA A 233 17.07 5.99 -1.00
CA ALA A 233 18.35 5.27 -0.85
C ALA A 233 19.59 6.12 -1.11
N ILE A 234 19.43 7.42 -1.33
CA ILE A 234 20.56 8.36 -1.33
C ILE A 234 21.35 8.23 -0.02
N ARG A 235 22.68 8.43 -0.08
CA ARG A 235 23.54 8.36 1.10
C ARG A 235 23.10 9.36 2.16
N GLY A 236 23.04 8.90 3.41
CA GLY A 236 22.64 9.71 4.56
C GLY A 236 21.89 8.88 5.59
N ALA A 237 22.14 9.11 6.88
CA ALA A 237 21.52 8.34 7.96
C ALA A 237 20.00 8.56 8.04
N GLU A 238 19.53 9.68 7.51
CA GLU A 238 18.13 10.07 7.40
C GLU A 238 17.36 9.28 6.33
N ASN A 239 18.04 8.61 5.40
CA ASN A 239 17.40 7.90 4.28
C ASN A 239 17.29 6.40 4.58
N PRO A 240 16.07 5.84 4.69
CA PRO A 240 15.86 4.47 5.17
C PRO A 240 16.45 3.41 4.23
N GLY A 241 16.47 3.68 2.93
CA GLY A 241 17.08 2.80 1.94
C GLY A 241 18.59 2.68 2.09
N PHE A 242 19.25 3.68 2.68
CA PHE A 242 20.68 3.66 2.99
C PHE A 242 20.97 3.20 4.44
N SER A 243 20.19 3.68 5.40
CA SER A 243 20.56 3.58 6.83
C SER A 243 20.05 2.32 7.53
N LEU A 244 18.92 1.75 7.09
CA LEU A 244 18.37 0.54 7.70
C LEU A 244 19.22 -0.70 7.41
N PRO A 245 19.43 -1.58 8.40
CA PRO A 245 19.88 -2.95 8.16
C PRO A 245 18.99 -3.66 7.14
N GLU A 246 19.56 -4.62 6.41
CA GLU A 246 18.90 -5.30 5.29
C GLU A 246 17.59 -5.98 5.70
N ASP A 247 17.59 -6.70 6.82
CA ASP A 247 16.42 -7.38 7.37
C ASP A 247 15.30 -6.39 7.76
N GLN A 248 15.67 -5.22 8.27
CA GLN A 248 14.71 -4.17 8.62
C GLN A 248 14.14 -3.46 7.38
N ALA A 249 14.97 -3.27 6.34
CA ALA A 249 14.51 -2.78 5.03
C ALA A 249 13.53 -3.77 4.38
N VAL A 250 13.83 -5.08 4.43
CA VAL A 250 12.92 -6.14 3.96
C VAL A 250 11.62 -6.14 4.74
N ARG A 251 11.67 -6.01 6.07
CA ARG A 251 10.48 -5.94 6.92
C ARG A 251 9.57 -4.77 6.52
N LEU A 252 10.12 -3.58 6.35
CA LEU A 252 9.36 -2.42 5.92
C LEU A 252 8.82 -2.60 4.49
N GLY A 253 9.64 -3.13 3.58
CA GLY A 253 9.24 -3.43 2.20
C GLY A 253 8.05 -4.38 2.12
N ARG A 254 8.09 -5.50 2.86
CA ARG A 254 6.98 -6.46 2.94
C ARG A 254 5.72 -5.84 3.54
N TYR A 255 5.86 -4.98 4.55
CA TYR A 255 4.72 -4.27 5.12
C TYR A 255 4.04 -3.35 4.09
N LEU A 256 4.83 -2.61 3.32
CA LEU A 256 4.33 -1.74 2.26
C LEU A 256 3.66 -2.54 1.13
N GLN A 257 4.27 -3.66 0.72
CA GLN A 257 3.67 -4.57 -0.27
C GLN A 257 2.33 -5.09 0.23
N ALA A 258 2.25 -5.56 1.48
CA ALA A 258 1.01 -6.11 2.04
C ALA A 258 -0.09 -5.04 2.17
N ARG A 259 0.28 -3.79 2.48
CA ARG A 259 -0.66 -2.69 2.69
C ARG A 259 -1.15 -2.04 1.39
N TYR A 260 -0.30 -1.92 0.36
CA TYR A 260 -0.65 -1.21 -0.88
C TYR A 260 -0.55 -2.04 -2.16
N GLY A 261 -0.18 -3.32 -2.10
CA GLY A 261 -0.10 -4.19 -3.27
C GLY A 261 -1.45 -4.47 -3.95
N ALA A 262 -2.56 -4.24 -3.23
CA ALA A 262 -3.91 -4.29 -3.78
C ALA A 262 -4.42 -2.95 -4.33
N HIS A 263 -3.58 -1.91 -4.35
CA HIS A 263 -3.81 -0.66 -5.07
C HIS A 263 -3.28 -0.77 -6.50
N HIS A 264 -3.67 0.16 -7.37
CA HIS A 264 -3.04 0.30 -8.69
C HIS A 264 -1.74 1.07 -8.53
N VAL A 265 -0.64 0.32 -8.43
CA VAL A 265 0.70 0.85 -8.17
C VAL A 265 1.73 0.36 -9.19
N VAL A 266 2.83 1.10 -9.32
CA VAL A 266 4.14 0.58 -9.73
C VAL A 266 5.14 0.94 -8.66
N TRP A 267 5.97 -0.01 -8.25
CA TRP A 267 6.90 0.19 -7.15
C TRP A 267 8.22 0.78 -7.61
N ILE A 268 8.70 1.79 -6.91
CA ILE A 268 10.13 2.13 -6.89
C ILE A 268 10.69 1.58 -5.57
N PRO A 269 11.38 0.41 -5.55
CA PRO A 269 11.90 -0.15 -4.30
C PRO A 269 12.84 0.83 -3.59
N ALA A 270 13.67 1.53 -4.37
CA ALA A 270 14.58 2.55 -3.89
C ALA A 270 14.84 3.67 -4.89
N GLY A 271 15.02 4.88 -4.37
CA GLY A 271 15.23 6.10 -5.15
C GLY A 271 16.58 6.76 -4.90
N ASP A 272 17.20 7.22 -5.99
CA ASP A 272 18.43 8.05 -6.02
C ASP A 272 19.65 7.37 -5.35
N GLY A 273 19.68 6.04 -5.42
CA GLY A 273 20.72 5.20 -4.83
C GLY A 273 21.86 4.87 -5.79
N THR A 274 22.99 4.45 -5.23
CA THR A 274 24.05 3.75 -5.99
C THR A 274 23.66 2.28 -6.13
N TYR A 275 23.70 1.72 -7.33
CA TYR A 275 23.34 0.32 -7.60
C TYR A 275 24.47 -0.44 -8.30
N THR A 276 25.70 -0.24 -7.81
CA THR A 276 26.90 -0.95 -8.26
C THR A 276 27.61 -1.60 -7.08
N GLY A 277 28.39 -2.66 -7.33
CA GLY A 277 29.13 -3.39 -6.30
C GLY A 277 28.24 -3.89 -5.15
N GLU A 278 28.71 -3.74 -3.91
CA GLU A 278 27.97 -4.16 -2.70
C GLU A 278 26.59 -3.50 -2.56
N PHE A 279 26.41 -2.27 -3.06
CA PHE A 279 25.09 -1.62 -3.04
C PHE A 279 24.11 -2.29 -4.00
N ALA A 280 24.58 -2.77 -5.15
CA ALA A 280 23.78 -3.57 -6.06
C ALA A 280 23.34 -4.87 -5.38
N GLU A 281 24.30 -5.62 -4.82
CA GLU A 281 24.04 -6.91 -4.19
C GLU A 281 23.07 -6.81 -3.00
N ARG A 282 23.17 -5.74 -2.20
CA ARG A 282 22.20 -5.44 -1.16
C ARG A 282 20.78 -5.29 -1.72
N TRP A 283 20.60 -4.49 -2.76
CA TRP A 283 19.25 -4.28 -3.34
C TRP A 283 18.71 -5.50 -4.08
N LYS A 284 19.57 -6.33 -4.69
CA LYS A 284 19.18 -7.65 -5.21
C LYS A 284 18.61 -8.54 -4.12
N ARG A 285 19.28 -8.64 -2.96
CA ARG A 285 18.79 -9.44 -1.83
C ARG A 285 17.49 -8.89 -1.25
N ILE A 286 17.38 -7.56 -1.08
CA ILE A 286 16.14 -6.92 -0.60
C ILE A 286 15.00 -7.19 -1.58
N GLY A 287 15.21 -6.97 -2.88
CA GLY A 287 14.19 -7.17 -3.91
C GLY A 287 13.70 -8.61 -3.97
N ARG A 288 14.61 -9.60 -3.96
CA ARG A 288 14.24 -11.03 -3.87
C ARG A 288 13.44 -11.35 -2.61
N ALA A 289 13.78 -10.73 -1.47
CA ALA A 289 13.09 -10.99 -0.22
C ALA A 289 11.70 -10.34 -0.14
N VAL A 290 11.48 -9.20 -0.81
CA VAL A 290 10.20 -8.48 -0.81
C VAL A 290 9.26 -8.95 -1.93
N PHE A 291 9.80 -9.19 -3.13
CA PHE A 291 9.03 -9.44 -4.35
C PHE A 291 9.24 -10.85 -4.92
N GLY A 292 10.28 -11.57 -4.52
CA GLY A 292 10.56 -12.92 -5.03
C GLY A 292 9.51 -13.94 -4.61
N GLY A 293 8.99 -14.69 -5.58
CA GLY A 293 8.04 -15.79 -5.32
C GLY A 293 6.64 -15.35 -4.87
N VAL A 294 6.33 -14.05 -4.95
CA VAL A 294 5.01 -13.49 -4.66
C VAL A 294 4.49 -12.73 -5.88
N GLU A 295 3.18 -12.72 -6.07
CA GLU A 295 2.56 -11.86 -7.07
C GLU A 295 2.70 -10.39 -6.63
N HIS A 296 3.22 -9.54 -7.51
CA HIS A 296 3.39 -8.11 -7.25
C HIS A 296 3.05 -7.28 -8.49
N ALA A 297 2.71 -6.01 -8.27
CA ALA A 297 2.66 -5.02 -9.33
C ALA A 297 4.08 -4.74 -9.86
N PRO A 298 4.23 -4.20 -11.08
CA PRO A 298 5.55 -3.98 -11.67
C PRO A 298 6.47 -3.16 -10.76
N THR A 299 7.77 -3.42 -10.82
CA THR A 299 8.80 -2.64 -10.15
C THR A 299 9.69 -1.90 -11.16
N VAL A 300 10.15 -0.72 -10.79
CA VAL A 300 11.10 0.08 -11.56
C VAL A 300 12.22 0.59 -10.65
N MET A 301 13.46 0.45 -11.09
CA MET A 301 14.61 0.99 -10.35
C MET A 301 14.81 2.47 -10.68
N HIS A 302 15.09 3.29 -9.67
CA HIS A 302 15.40 4.72 -9.83
C HIS A 302 16.85 4.98 -9.38
N PRO A 303 17.85 4.89 -10.30
CA PRO A 303 19.27 5.16 -10.04
C PRO A 303 19.51 6.60 -9.63
N ALA A 304 20.67 6.85 -9.01
CA ALA A 304 21.22 8.18 -8.91
C ALA A 304 21.44 8.81 -10.29
N GLY A 305 21.48 10.15 -10.33
CA GLY A 305 21.64 10.93 -11.56
C GLY A 305 22.80 10.44 -12.44
N MET A 306 22.52 10.29 -13.73
CA MET A 306 23.47 9.92 -14.79
C MET A 306 24.20 8.59 -14.55
N GLN A 307 23.59 7.64 -13.82
CA GLN A 307 24.14 6.31 -13.59
C GLN A 307 23.40 5.22 -14.39
N TRP A 308 24.16 4.28 -14.96
CA TRP A 308 23.64 3.10 -15.65
C TRP A 308 24.14 1.80 -14.97
N PRO A 309 23.43 1.30 -13.94
CA PRO A 309 23.83 0.08 -13.22
C PRO A 309 23.41 -1.23 -13.91
N PHE A 310 22.61 -1.16 -14.98
CA PHE A 310 21.82 -2.29 -15.48
C PHE A 310 22.62 -3.36 -16.22
N ASP A 311 23.88 -3.09 -16.60
CA ASP A 311 24.76 -4.11 -17.19
C ASP A 311 25.08 -5.25 -16.21
N GLY A 312 24.99 -4.99 -14.89
CA GLY A 312 25.24 -5.97 -13.83
C GLY A 312 24.06 -6.16 -12.86
N PHE A 313 22.92 -5.55 -13.14
CA PHE A 313 21.72 -5.58 -12.30
C PHE A 313 20.56 -6.20 -13.09
N ASP A 314 20.58 -7.52 -13.20
CA ASP A 314 19.53 -8.32 -13.81
C ASP A 314 18.85 -9.19 -12.75
N GLU A 315 17.58 -8.93 -12.49
CA GLU A 315 16.82 -9.55 -11.41
C GLU A 315 15.39 -9.87 -11.85
N PRO A 316 14.87 -11.09 -11.60
CA PRO A 316 13.52 -11.49 -12.03
C PRO A 316 12.38 -10.66 -11.43
N TRP A 317 12.63 -9.97 -10.32
CA TRP A 317 11.64 -9.10 -9.67
C TRP A 317 11.64 -7.67 -10.25
N MET A 318 12.61 -7.33 -11.11
CA MET A 318 12.74 -6.02 -11.75
C MET A 318 12.05 -6.04 -13.11
N ASP A 319 10.95 -5.30 -13.24
CA ASP A 319 10.11 -5.32 -14.45
C ASP A 319 10.48 -4.21 -15.45
N LEU A 320 10.97 -3.08 -14.94
CA LEU A 320 11.20 -1.86 -15.70
C LEU A 320 12.55 -1.23 -15.34
N ILE A 321 13.16 -0.59 -16.33
CA ILE A 321 14.39 0.19 -16.18
C ILE A 321 14.00 1.67 -16.04
N GLY A 322 14.46 2.32 -14.97
CA GLY A 322 14.40 3.77 -14.82
C GLY A 322 15.79 4.38 -14.96
N TYR A 323 15.86 5.58 -15.55
CA TYR A 323 17.09 6.35 -15.68
C TYR A 323 16.83 7.80 -15.28
N GLN A 324 17.67 8.33 -14.39
CA GLN A 324 17.61 9.73 -13.99
C GLN A 324 18.64 10.52 -14.79
N SER A 325 18.20 11.24 -15.82
CA SER A 325 19.11 12.03 -16.67
C SER A 325 19.50 13.39 -16.08
N GLY A 326 18.65 13.98 -15.24
CA GLY A 326 18.90 15.28 -14.62
C GLY A 326 19.65 15.19 -13.28
N HIS A 327 20.15 16.29 -12.72
CA HIS A 327 20.10 17.67 -13.23
C HIS A 327 21.50 18.24 -13.47
N GLY A 328 22.53 17.40 -13.62
CA GLY A 328 23.89 17.86 -13.93
C GLY A 328 23.93 18.46 -15.34
N ASP A 329 24.39 19.70 -15.44
CA ASP A 329 24.62 20.42 -16.70
C ASP A 329 25.96 20.02 -17.37
N ASP A 330 26.49 18.83 -17.04
CA ASP A 330 27.84 18.43 -17.43
C ASP A 330 28.00 18.22 -18.95
#